data_AF-A0A2N3CG42-F1
#
_entry.id   AF-A0A2N3CG42-F1
#
_cell.length_a   1.000
_cell.length_b   1.000
_cell.length_c   1.000
_cell.angle_alpha   90.00
_cell.angle_beta   90.00
_cell.angle_gamma   90.00
#
_symmetry.space_group_name_H-M   'P 1'
#
loop_
_entity.id
_entity.type
_entity.pdbx_description
1 polymer ?
#
loop_
_entity_poly.entity_id
_entity_poly.type
_entity_poly.pdbx_seq_one_letter_code
_entity_poly.pdbx_strand_id
1 'polypeptide(L)' 'MNGPHDMGGMQCFGALPLEPEEPVFHAEWERRALALTLAAGALGHWGLDESRHARE' A
#
# COMPACT_ATOMS: atom_id res chain seq x y z
N MET A 1 -9.05 4.24 -11.81
CA MET A 1 -9.96 3.32 -12.54
C MET A 1 -11.18 3.07 -11.64
N ASN A 2 -12.36 2.63 -12.13
CA ASN A 2 -13.47 2.24 -11.23
C ASN A 2 -13.20 0.83 -10.64
N GLY A 3 -12.23 0.75 -9.72
CA GLY A 3 -11.77 -0.49 -9.09
C GLY A 3 -11.91 -0.47 -7.57
N PRO A 4 -11.63 -1.60 -6.89
CA PRO A 4 -11.82 -1.73 -5.44
C PRO A 4 -10.98 -0.78 -4.57
N HIS A 5 -9.92 -0.18 -5.13
CA HIS A 5 -9.12 0.84 -4.43
C HIS A 5 -9.90 2.16 -4.20
N ASP A 6 -10.92 2.45 -5.00
CA ASP A 6 -11.75 3.66 -4.89
C ASP A 6 -12.92 3.44 -3.91
N MET A 7 -12.59 3.35 -2.63
CA MET A 7 -13.55 2.98 -1.57
C MET A 7 -14.34 4.17 -1.00
N GLY A 8 -14.19 5.37 -1.56
CA GLY A 8 -14.83 6.59 -1.06
C GLY A 8 -16.35 6.47 -1.03
N GLY A 9 -16.95 6.45 0.17
CA GLY A 9 -18.40 6.37 0.34
C GLY A 9 -18.99 4.94 0.29
N MET A 10 -18.16 3.91 0.16
CA MET A 10 -18.61 2.52 0.29
C MET A 10 -19.02 2.19 1.74
N GLN A 11 -19.90 1.20 1.89
CA GLN A 11 -20.48 0.80 3.17
C GLN A 11 -20.17 -0.67 3.49
N CYS A 12 -20.47 -1.10 4.72
CA CYS A 12 -20.42 -2.51 5.15
C CYS A 12 -19.03 -3.14 5.39
N PHE A 13 -17.99 -2.35 5.66
CA PHE A 13 -16.64 -2.86 6.04
C PHE A 13 -16.47 -3.22 7.53
N GLY A 14 -17.45 -2.88 8.37
CA GLY A 14 -17.38 -3.10 9.82
C GLY A 14 -16.63 -1.97 10.56
N ALA A 15 -16.29 -2.24 11.82
CA ALA A 15 -15.55 -1.31 12.66
C ALA A 15 -14.04 -1.39 12.38
N LEU A 16 -13.32 -0.29 12.63
CA LEU A 16 -11.86 -0.25 12.50
C LEU A 16 -11.18 -1.00 13.66
N PRO A 17 -10.35 -2.02 13.40
CA PRO A 17 -9.61 -2.73 14.43
C PRO A 17 -8.30 -1.99 14.73
N LEU A 18 -8.34 -1.02 15.64
CA LEU A 18 -7.15 -0.23 16.00
C LEU A 18 -6.23 -1.01 16.96
N GLU A 19 -4.95 -1.12 16.61
CA GLU A 19 -3.91 -1.71 17.45
C GLU A 19 -3.17 -0.59 18.23
N PRO A 20 -3.16 -0.62 19.58
CA PRO A 20 -2.33 0.30 20.37
C PRO A 20 -0.84 0.02 20.13
N GLU A 21 -0.06 1.08 19.95
CA GLU A 21 1.41 0.98 19.73
C GLU A 21 1.80 0.12 18.53
N GLU A 22 0.98 0.17 17.46
CA GLU A 22 1.19 -0.58 16.22
C GLU A 22 2.64 -0.42 15.69
N PRO A 23 3.35 -1.54 15.45
CA PRO A 23 4.71 -1.50 14.93
C PRO A 23 4.71 -1.04 13.46
N VAL A 24 5.81 -0.40 13.03
CA VAL A 24 5.96 0.01 11.61
C VAL A 24 5.94 -1.19 10.66
N PHE A 25 6.41 -2.35 11.11
CA PHE A 25 6.37 -3.63 10.40
C PHE A 25 6.02 -4.74 11.39
N HIS A 26 4.98 -5.52 11.09
CA HIS A 26 4.56 -6.71 11.82
C HIS A 26 5.42 -7.93 11.47
N ALA A 27 6.04 -7.93 10.29
CA ALA A 27 6.90 -9.02 9.84
C ALA A 27 8.16 -8.55 9.10
N GLU A 28 9.26 -9.31 9.24
CA GLU A 28 10.56 -9.00 8.63
C GLU A 28 10.54 -8.82 7.10
N TRP A 29 9.58 -9.42 6.41
CA TRP A 29 9.49 -9.33 4.95
C TRP A 29 8.91 -7.98 4.49
N GLU A 30 8.12 -7.30 5.30
CA GLU A 30 7.41 -6.07 4.92
C GLU A 30 8.40 -4.93 4.66
N ARG A 31 9.41 -4.79 5.53
CA ARG A 31 10.52 -3.85 5.33
C ARG A 31 11.31 -4.13 4.05
N ARG A 32 11.43 -5.41 3.64
CA ARG A 32 12.12 -5.78 2.40
C ARG A 32 11.28 -5.42 1.18
N ALA A 33 9.98 -5.69 1.21
CA ALA A 33 9.06 -5.34 0.13
C ALA A 33 9.00 -3.82 -0.10
N LEU A 34 8.94 -3.02 0.98
CA LEU A 34 8.99 -1.56 0.88
C LEU A 34 10.33 -1.09 0.29
N ALA A 35 11.45 -1.61 0.79
CA ALA A 35 12.78 -1.24 0.30
C ALA A 35 12.95 -1.52 -1.21
N LEU A 36 12.47 -2.66 -1.69
CA LEU A 36 12.50 -3.01 -3.11
C LEU A 36 11.66 -2.06 -3.97
N THR A 37 10.45 -1.72 -3.50
CA THR A 37 9.54 -0.81 -4.22
C THR A 37 10.15 0.58 -4.38
N LEU A 38 10.76 1.10 -3.30
CA LEU A 38 11.43 2.40 -3.30
C LEU A 38 12.69 2.39 -4.17
N ALA A 39 13.51 1.34 -4.07
CA ALA A 39 14.71 1.21 -4.89
C ALA A 39 14.38 1.16 -6.38
N ALA A 40 13.34 0.41 -6.77
CA ALA A 40 12.91 0.33 -8.17
C ALA A 40 12.43 1.68 -8.72
N GLY A 41 11.68 2.46 -7.91
CA GLY A 41 11.30 3.83 -8.28
C GLY A 41 12.51 4.77 -8.38
N ALA A 42 13.44 4.70 -7.44
CA ALA A 42 14.66 5.53 -7.45
C ALA A 42 15.60 5.21 -8.63
N LEU A 43 15.62 3.95 -9.07
CA LEU A 43 16.35 3.49 -10.25
C LEU A 43 15.61 3.77 -11.57
N GLY A 44 14.40 4.32 -11.51
CA GLY A 44 13.61 4.69 -12.69
C GLY A 44 12.98 3.51 -13.41
N HIS A 45 12.82 2.35 -12.76
CA HIS A 45 12.12 1.22 -13.35
C HIS A 45 10.62 1.47 -13.53
N TRP A 46 10.03 2.35 -12.72
CA TRP A 46 8.68 2.86 -12.88
C TRP A 46 8.52 4.22 -12.20
N GLY A 47 7.54 5.00 -12.67
CA GLY A 47 7.10 6.24 -12.02
C GLY A 47 6.14 5.98 -10.85
N LEU A 48 5.84 7.02 -10.08
CA LEU A 48 4.84 6.94 -9.00
C LEU A 48 3.44 6.63 -9.53
N ASP A 49 3.07 7.22 -10.66
CA ASP A 49 1.73 7.03 -11.24
C ASP A 49 1.55 5.60 -11.77
N GLU A 50 2.56 5.05 -12.44
CA GLU A 50 2.59 3.66 -12.89
C GLU A 50 2.52 2.69 -11.70
N SER A 51 3.30 2.95 -10.64
CA SER A 51 3.29 2.12 -9.42
C SER A 51 1.92 2.12 -8.72
N ARG A 52 1.19 3.23 -8.74
CA ARG A 52 -0.18 3.30 -8.20
C ARG A 52 -1.13 2.51 -9.06
N HIS A 53 -1.12 2.78 -10.37
CA HIS A 53 -2.02 2.15 -11.32
C HIS A 53 -1.90 0.62 -11.35
N ALA A 54 -0.71 0.07 -11.14
CA ALA A 54 -0.52 -1.38 -11.05
C ALA A 54 -1.24 -2.07 -9.86
N ARG A 55 -1.68 -1.31 -8.85
CA ARG A 55 -2.38 -1.79 -7.65
C ARG A 55 -3.87 -1.42 -7.63
N GLU A 56 -4.30 -0.58 -8.56
CA GLU A 56 -5.68 -0.11 -8.72
C GLU A 56 -6.59 -1.22 -9.28
#